data_AF-A0A937VSH0-F1
#
_entry.id   AF-A0A937VSH0-F1
#
_cell.length_a   1.000
_cell.length_b   1.000
_cell.length_c   1.000
_cell.angle_alpha   90.00
_cell.angle_beta   90.00
_cell.angle_gamma   90.00
#
_symmetry.space_group_name_H-M   'P 1'
#
loop_
_entity.id
_entity.type
_entity.pdbx_description
1 polymer ?
#
loop_
_entity_poly.entity_id
_entity_poly.type
_entity_poly.pdbx_seq_one_letter_code
_entity_poly.pdbx_strand_id
1 'polypeptide(L)' 'MELIFLILLGLVIGSFLNCLIYRLNQEKNQLKNLLWGRSHCPKCRKQLLWYDNLP' A
#
# COMPACT_ATOMS: atom_id res chain seq x y z
N MET A 1 26.53 -8.73 17.21
CA MET A 1 25.18 -8.24 17.59
C MET A 1 24.73 -7.08 16.71
N GLU A 2 25.58 -6.07 16.48
CA GLU A 2 25.24 -4.90 15.66
C GLU A 2 24.89 -5.24 14.20
N LEU A 3 25.63 -6.16 13.57
CA LEU A 3 25.35 -6.58 12.19
C LEU A 3 23.97 -7.25 12.03
N ILE A 4 23.60 -8.09 13.00
CA ILE A 4 22.30 -8.77 13.00
C ILE A 4 21.16 -7.74 13.10
N PHE A 5 21.33 -6.72 13.94
CA PHE A 5 20.37 -5.62 14.05
C PHE A 5 20.22 -4.85 12.73
N LEU A 6 21.33 -4.49 12.07
CA LEU A 6 21.29 -3.82 10.76
C LEU A 6 20.61 -4.65 9.67
N ILE A 7 20.84 -5.97 9.66
CA ILE A 7 20.19 -6.89 8.71
C ILE A 7 18.68 -6.95 8.96
N LEU A 8 18.25 -7.10 10.22
CA LEU A 8 16.83 -7.13 10.57
C LEU A 8 16.13 -5.83 10.19
N LEU A 9 16.75 -4.69 10.49
CA LEU A 9 16.23 -3.38 10.14
C LEU A 9 16.15 -3.21 8.62
N GLY A 10 17.18 -3.64 7.88
CA GLY A 10 17.17 -3.66 6.42
C GLY A 10 16.06 -4.53 5.84
N LEU A 11 15.78 -5.70 6.43
CA LEU A 11 14.70 -6.59 6.00
C LEU A 11 13.32 -5.98 6.23
N VAL A 12 13.10 -5.33 7.38
CA VAL A 12 11.84 -4.64 7.68
C VAL A 12 11.62 -3.50 6.70
N ILE A 13 12.64 -2.65 6.50
CA ILE A 13 12.56 -1.51 5.57
C ILE A 13 12.37 -2.01 4.13
N GLY A 14 13.11 -3.03 3.70
CA GLY A 14 13.00 -3.60 2.36
C GLY A 14 11.63 -4.20 2.08
N SER A 15 11.07 -4.95 3.03
CA SER A 15 9.71 -5.50 2.94
C SER A 15 8.66 -4.40 2.81
N PHE A 16 8.77 -3.35 3.64
CA PHE A 16 7.87 -2.20 3.58
C PHE A 16 7.96 -1.47 2.24
N LEU A 17 9.17 -1.15 1.78
CA LEU A 17 9.40 -0.47 0.51
C LEU A 17 8.88 -1.28 -0.69
N ASN A 18 9.04 -2.60 -0.66
CA ASN A 18 8.50 -3.48 -1.71
C ASN A 18 6.97 -3.39 -1.79
N CYS A 19 6.28 -3.45 -0.64
CA CYS A 19 4.83 -3.26 -0.57
C CYS A 19 4.40 -1.86 -1.06
N LEU A 20 5.15 -0.82 -0.68
CA LEU A 20 4.89 0.56 -1.08
C LEU A 20 5.04 0.74 -2.60
N ILE A 21 6.12 0.25 -3.19
CA ILE A 21 6.36 0.31 -4.65
C ILE A 21 5.26 -0.44 -5.41
N TYR A 22 4.84 -1.60 -4.91
CA TYR A 22 3.74 -2.34 -5.51
C TYR A 22 2.44 -1.51 -5.54
N ARG A 23 2.05 -0.92 -4.40
CA ARG A 23 0.85 -0.06 -4.32
C ARG A 23 0.97 1.17 -5.23
N LEU A 24 2.12 1.85 -5.23
CA LEU A 24 2.37 3.01 -6.08
C LEU A 24 2.29 2.67 -7.57
N ASN A 25 2.80 1.51 -7.99
CA ASN A 25 2.73 1.10 -9.39
C ASN A 25 1.31 0.71 -9.83
N GLN A 26 0.53 0.06 -8.97
CA GLN A 26 -0.87 -0.25 -9.28
C GLN A 26 -1.75 1.00 -9.33
N GLU A 27 -1.43 2.01 -8.53
CA GLU A 27 -2.21 3.24 -8.42
C GLU A 27 -1.63 4.44 -9.19
N LYS A 28 -0.74 4.21 -10.18
CA LYS A 28 -0.23 5.29 -11.06
C LYS A 28 -1.35 6.12 -11.74
N ASN A 29 -2.57 5.59 -11.86
CA ASN A 29 -3.75 6.31 -12.35
C ASN A 29 -4.62 6.97 -11.25
N GLN A 30 -4.28 6.79 -9.97
CA GLN A 30 -5.05 7.22 -8.81
C GLN A 30 -4.18 7.80 -7.69
N LEU A 31 -3.12 8.54 -8.01
CA LEU A 31 -2.23 9.15 -7.00
C LEU A 31 -2.96 10.07 -5.99
N LYS A 32 -4.15 10.59 -6.36
CA LYS A 32 -5.06 11.32 -5.48
C LYS A 32 -5.74 10.43 -4.43
N ASN A 33 -5.98 9.15 -4.71
CA ASN A 33 -6.73 8.26 -3.83
C ASN A 33 -5.87 7.61 -2.75
N LEU A 34 -4.58 7.38 -2.99
CA LEU A 34 -3.70 6.69 -2.05
C LEU A 34 -3.55 7.40 -0.69
N LEU A 35 -3.52 8.74 -0.68
CA LEU A 35 -3.34 9.54 0.54
C LEU A 35 -4.64 10.15 1.07
N TRP A 36 -5.60 10.48 0.20
CA TRP A 36 -6.80 11.24 0.58
C TRP A 36 -8.09 10.84 -0.15
N GLY A 37 -8.10 9.80 -0.99
CA GLY A 37 -9.34 9.40 -1.68
C GLY A 37 -10.00 8.18 -1.10
N ARG A 38 -11.29 8.06 -1.39
CA ARG A 38 -12.08 6.90 -0.96
C ARG A 38 -11.72 5.66 -1.78
N SER A 39 -11.89 4.49 -1.17
CA SER A 39 -11.72 3.22 -1.88
C SER A 39 -12.69 3.13 -3.06
N HIS A 40 -12.22 2.61 -4.18
CA HIS A 40 -13.05 2.37 -5.36
C HIS A 40 -12.90 0.91 -5.80
N CYS A 41 -13.97 0.33 -6.30
CA CYS A 41 -13.91 -1.02 -6.86
C CYS A 41 -13.04 -1.00 -8.14
N PRO A 42 -12.01 -1.86 -8.26
CA PRO A 42 -11.15 -1.88 -9.44
C PRO A 42 -11.87 -2.34 -10.71
N LYS A 43 -12.99 -3.08 -10.58
CA LYS A 43 -13.75 -3.65 -11.70
C LYS A 43 -14.80 -2.70 -12.27
N CYS A 44 -15.59 -2.07 -11.40
CA CYS A 44 -16.70 -1.18 -11.82
C CYS A 44 -16.44 0.31 -11.56
N ARG A 45 -15.32 0.67 -10.91
CA ARG A 45 -14.94 2.05 -10.56
C ARG A 45 -15.96 2.80 -9.69
N LYS A 46 -16.91 2.11 -9.05
CA LYS A 46 -17.79 2.73 -8.04
C LYS A 46 -16.98 3.07 -6.79
N GLN A 47 -17.32 4.17 -6.14
CA GLN A 47 -16.83 4.47 -4.80
C GLN A 47 -17.43 3.46 -3.82
N LEU A 48 -16.57 2.84 -3.00
CA LEU A 48 -16.96 1.89 -1.97
C LEU A 48 -17.38 2.62 -0.70
N LEU A 49 -18.38 2.08 -0.02
CA LEU A 49 -18.76 2.52 1.32
C LEU A 49 -17.79 1.91 2.33
N TRP A 50 -17.66 2.53 3.50
CA TRP A 50 -16.69 2.09 4.51
C TRP A 50 -16.90 0.64 4.94
N TYR A 51 -18.14 0.17 4.97
CA TYR A 51 -18.51 -1.20 5.33
C TYR A 51 -18.36 -2.20 4.17
N ASP A 52 -18.29 -1.75 2.91
CA ASP A 52 -17.97 -2.63 1.77
C ASP A 52 -16.52 -3.15 1.86
N ASN A 53 -15.69 -2.51 2.69
CA ASN A 53 -14.30 -2.87 2.95
C ASN A 53 -14.10 -3.69 4.24
N LEU A 54 -15.16 -4.00 5.00
CA LEU A 54 -15.05 -4.92 6.14
C LEU A 54 -15.00 -6.38 5.64
N PRO A 55 -14.08 -7.22 6.14
CA PRO A 55 -14.06 -8.65 5.82
C PRO A 55 -15.27 -9.41 6.38
#